data_AF-A0A4R4UTP3-F1
#
_entry.id   AF-A0A4R4UTP3-F1
#
_cell.length_a   1.000
_cell.length_b   1.000
_cell.length_c   1.000
_cell.angle_alpha   90.00
_cell.angle_beta   90.00
_cell.angle_gamma   90.00
#
_symmetry.space_group_name_H-M   'P 1'
#
loop_
_entity.id
_entity.type
_entity.pdbx_description
1 polymer ?
#
loop_
_entity_poly.entity_id
_entity_poly.type
_entity_poly.pdbx_seq_one_letter_code
_entity_poly.pdbx_strand_id
1 'polypeptide(L)'
;MHDRTQPIDRPSRRVLTSLAIAAGGGVIALFFEYFVLQDLLAPEPHPWKSNGSPTAINGVSAHGEIAQDRGIVRIKGTLWDKADDKKGVLLIIAVDDGKNVSETRVPHAQGAHRPMNFEYSFPSSVKSITVSECLTHPTKSNEIRDCSDEPLVIWPYRAP
;
A
#
# COMPACT_ATOMS: atom_id res chain seq x y z
N MET A 1 39.55 58.34 36.08
CA MET A 1 38.22 58.61 35.51
C MET A 1 38.10 57.75 34.26
N HIS A 2 37.14 56.81 34.27
CA HIS A 2 36.88 55.84 33.20
C HIS A 2 36.32 56.53 31.96
N ASP A 3 36.79 56.15 30.76
CA ASP A 3 35.88 55.86 29.65
C ASP A 3 36.57 54.91 28.64
N ARG A 4 36.12 53.65 28.58
CA ARG A 4 36.48 52.67 27.56
C ARG A 4 35.21 52.43 26.75
N THR A 5 35.04 53.18 25.67
CA THR A 5 34.00 52.90 24.68
C THR A 5 34.51 51.76 23.78
N GLN A 6 34.01 50.55 24.00
CA GLN A 6 34.16 49.43 23.06
C GLN A 6 33.32 49.70 21.81
N PRO A 7 33.86 49.57 20.58
CA PRO A 7 33.04 49.51 19.38
C PRO A 7 32.34 48.15 19.35
N ILE A 8 31.00 48.18 19.33
CA ILE A 8 30.16 47.01 19.10
C ILE A 8 30.41 46.55 17.66
N ASP A 9 31.10 45.42 17.50
CA ASP A 9 31.30 44.75 16.22
C ASP A 9 29.94 44.43 15.60
N ARG A 10 29.52 45.24 14.62
CA ARG A 10 28.35 44.91 13.79
C ARG A 10 28.74 43.72 12.92
N PRO A 11 28.08 42.55 13.02
CA PRO A 11 28.36 41.43 12.14
C PRO A 11 28.14 41.88 10.70
N SER A 12 29.20 41.79 9.90
CA SER A 12 29.20 42.34 8.55
C SER A 12 28.06 41.73 7.74
N ARG A 13 27.32 42.60 7.04
CA ARG A 13 26.16 42.26 6.21
C ARG A 13 26.40 41.07 5.27
N ARG A 14 27.66 40.85 4.86
CA ARG A 14 28.13 39.73 4.03
C ARG A 14 27.95 38.36 4.69
N VAL A 15 28.21 38.25 6.00
CA VAL A 15 28.11 37.00 6.76
C VAL A 15 26.64 36.57 6.91
N LEU A 16 25.74 37.53 7.12
CA LEU A 16 24.31 37.29 7.19
C LEU A 16 23.73 36.84 5.84
N THR A 17 24.18 37.44 4.73
CA THR A 17 23.74 37.02 3.38
C THR A 17 24.25 35.62 2.99
N SER A 18 25.49 35.26 3.35
CA SER A 18 26.01 33.91 3.08
C SER A 18 25.28 32.83 3.88
N LEU A 19 24.89 33.13 5.13
CA LEU A 19 24.12 32.21 5.96
C LEU A 19 22.71 32.00 5.39
N ALA A 20 22.08 33.07 4.90
CA ALA A 20 20.75 32.99 4.27
C ALA A 20 20.75 32.17 2.97
N ILE A 21 21.81 32.29 2.15
CA ILE A 21 21.96 31.48 0.92
C ILE A 21 22.20 30.02 1.25
N ALA A 22 23.04 29.72 2.25
CA ALA A 22 23.28 28.36 2.70
C ALA A 22 22.01 27.71 3.27
N ALA A 23 21.25 28.44 4.08
CA ALA A 23 19.97 27.98 4.61
C ALA A 23 18.92 27.77 3.50
N GLY A 24 18.81 28.72 2.56
CA GLY A 24 17.90 28.60 1.42
C GLY A 24 18.26 27.43 0.49
N GLY A 25 19.55 27.24 0.19
CA GLY A 25 20.03 26.11 -0.60
C GLY A 25 19.81 24.77 0.07
N GLY A 26 20.01 24.68 1.40
CA GLY A 26 19.73 23.48 2.19
C GLY A 26 18.25 23.11 2.20
N VAL A 27 17.36 24.10 2.32
CA VAL A 27 15.91 23.86 2.27
C VAL A 27 15.51 23.36 0.88
N ILE A 28 15.99 23.98 -0.20
CA ILE A 28 15.67 23.55 -1.57
C ILE A 28 16.21 22.13 -1.85
N ALA A 29 17.42 21.80 -1.38
CA ALA A 29 17.97 20.45 -1.50
C ALA A 29 17.11 19.40 -0.78
N LEU A 30 16.63 19.71 0.44
CA LEU A 30 15.71 18.83 1.18
C LEU A 30 14.38 18.66 0.45
N PHE A 31 13.82 19.73 -0.12
CA PHE A 31 12.60 19.64 -0.93
C PHE A 31 12.84 18.78 -2.18
N PHE A 32 13.98 18.93 -2.86
CA PHE A 32 14.29 18.15 -4.05
C PHE A 32 14.52 16.67 -3.74
N GLU A 33 15.26 16.35 -2.67
CA GLU A 33 15.40 14.97 -2.17
C GLU A 33 14.05 14.35 -1.81
N TYR A 34 13.21 15.11 -1.11
CA TYR A 34 11.94 14.58 -0.64
C TYR A 34 10.93 14.36 -1.78
N PHE A 35 10.83 15.28 -2.74
CA PHE A 35 9.85 15.19 -3.81
C PHE A 35 10.33 14.45 -5.06
N VAL A 36 11.62 14.49 -5.39
CA VAL A 36 12.13 13.91 -6.65
C VAL A 36 12.80 12.56 -6.43
N LEU A 37 13.64 12.44 -5.40
CA LEU A 37 14.39 11.20 -5.18
C LEU A 37 13.54 10.11 -4.52
N GLN A 38 12.57 10.45 -3.67
CA GLN A 38 11.69 9.42 -3.08
C GLN A 38 10.74 8.80 -4.10
N ASP A 39 10.15 9.59 -5.00
CA ASP A 39 9.28 9.05 -6.06
C ASP A 39 10.09 8.22 -7.08
N LEU A 40 11.33 8.61 -7.37
CA LEU A 40 12.21 7.87 -8.29
C LEU A 40 12.76 6.56 -7.68
N LEU A 41 12.90 6.50 -6.35
CA LEU A 41 13.38 5.32 -5.61
C LEU A 41 12.24 4.53 -4.96
N ALA A 42 10.98 4.91 -5.20
CA ALA A 42 9.84 4.19 -4.68
C ALA A 42 9.81 2.79 -5.32
N PRO A 43 9.62 1.73 -4.51
CA PRO A 43 9.61 0.37 -5.02
C PRO A 43 8.50 0.21 -6.06
N GLU A 44 8.85 -0.33 -7.23
CA GLU A 44 7.91 -0.51 -8.33
C GLU A 44 6.75 -1.42 -7.89
N PRO A 45 5.50 -0.91 -7.88
CA PRO A 45 4.34 -1.75 -7.57
C PRO A 45 4.14 -2.78 -8.68
N HIS A 46 3.91 -4.03 -8.29
CA HIS A 46 3.61 -5.11 -9.22
C HIS A 46 2.10 -5.33 -9.32
N PRO A 47 1.51 -5.31 -10.53
CA PRO A 47 0.09 -5.54 -10.70
C PRO A 47 -0.26 -7.02 -10.47
N TRP A 48 -1.40 -7.28 -9.85
CA TRP A 48 -1.97 -8.62 -9.70
C TRP A 48 -3.47 -8.58 -10.03
N LYS A 49 -4.01 -9.71 -10.51
CA LYS A 49 -5.43 -9.84 -10.88
C LYS A 49 -5.93 -11.27 -10.72
N SER A 50 -7.04 -11.44 -10.03
CA SER A 50 -7.67 -12.73 -9.76
C SER A 50 -8.31 -13.39 -10.98
N ASN A 51 -8.60 -12.66 -12.08
CA ASN A 51 -9.02 -13.26 -13.34
C ASN A 51 -7.97 -14.20 -13.97
N GLY A 52 -6.77 -14.29 -13.38
CA GLY A 52 -5.77 -15.32 -13.68
C GLY A 52 -5.92 -16.59 -12.84
N SER A 53 -6.86 -16.66 -11.89
CA SER A 53 -7.21 -17.89 -11.18
C SER A 53 -7.90 -18.87 -12.14
N PRO A 54 -7.52 -20.16 -12.15
CA PRO A 54 -8.11 -21.16 -13.07
C PRO A 54 -9.62 -21.35 -12.90
N THR A 55 -10.18 -21.00 -11.75
CA THR A 55 -11.60 -21.08 -11.45
C THR A 55 -12.14 -19.73 -10.97
N ALA A 56 -12.55 -18.90 -11.95
CA ALA A 56 -13.22 -17.63 -11.66
C ALA A 56 -14.57 -17.88 -10.97
N ILE A 57 -14.81 -17.21 -9.84
CA ILE A 57 -16.10 -17.27 -9.16
C ILE A 57 -17.06 -16.30 -9.82
N ASN A 58 -18.20 -16.82 -10.29
CA ASN A 58 -19.39 -16.11 -10.80
C ASN A 58 -19.35 -14.57 -10.79
N GLY A 59 -18.64 -13.95 -11.75
CA GLY A 59 -18.65 -12.50 -11.94
C GLY A 59 -17.84 -11.68 -10.92
N VAL A 60 -17.15 -12.33 -9.98
CA VAL A 60 -16.24 -11.69 -9.03
C VAL A 60 -14.87 -11.48 -9.67
N SER A 61 -14.24 -10.34 -9.39
CA SER A 61 -12.85 -10.09 -9.76
C SER A 61 -12.18 -9.12 -8.79
N ALA A 62 -11.03 -9.50 -8.26
CA ALA A 62 -10.11 -8.65 -7.53
C ALA A 62 -8.88 -8.31 -8.37
N HIS A 63 -8.41 -7.08 -8.28
CA HIS A 63 -7.14 -6.68 -8.87
C HIS A 63 -6.49 -5.62 -8.01
N GLY A 64 -5.19 -5.43 -8.18
CA GLY A 64 -4.47 -4.47 -7.39
C GLY A 64 -2.99 -4.43 -7.69
N GLU A 65 -2.28 -3.88 -6.72
CA GLU A 65 -0.84 -3.69 -6.74
C GLU A 65 -0.26 -4.23 -5.44
N ILE A 66 0.95 -4.76 -5.54
CA ILE A 66 1.76 -5.15 -4.39
C ILE A 66 3.12 -4.47 -4.48
N ALA A 67 3.55 -3.82 -3.40
CA ALA A 67 4.84 -3.15 -3.33
C ALA A 67 5.53 -3.49 -2.02
N GLN A 68 6.86 -3.61 -2.04
CA GLN A 68 7.67 -3.79 -0.83
C GLN A 68 8.50 -2.55 -0.56
N ASP A 69 8.23 -1.85 0.53
CA ASP A 69 8.99 -0.69 0.98
C ASP A 69 9.47 -0.88 2.43
N ARG A 70 10.76 -0.62 2.70
CA ARG A 70 11.34 -0.57 4.05
C ARG A 70 10.95 -1.73 4.97
N GLY A 71 10.91 -2.95 4.44
CA GLY A 71 10.57 -4.15 5.22
C GLY A 71 9.08 -4.35 5.47
N ILE A 72 8.22 -3.66 4.71
CA ILE A 72 6.77 -3.81 4.71
C ILE A 72 6.32 -4.16 3.30
N VAL A 73 5.49 -5.19 3.17
CA VAL A 73 4.77 -5.53 1.94
C VAL A 73 3.38 -4.90 2.03
N ARG A 74 3.10 -3.96 1.14
CA ARG A 74 1.81 -3.28 1.01
C ARG A 74 1.02 -3.89 -0.13
N ILE A 75 -0.23 -4.21 0.15
CA ILE A 75 -1.19 -4.69 -0.83
C ILE A 75 -2.30 -3.67 -0.91
N LYS A 76 -2.57 -3.21 -2.12
CA LYS A 76 -3.70 -2.36 -2.44
C LYS A 76 -4.49 -3.03 -3.54
N GLY A 77 -5.81 -2.96 -3.49
CA GLY A 77 -6.62 -3.49 -4.57
C GLY A 77 -8.07 -3.06 -4.52
N THR A 78 -8.80 -3.52 -5.53
CA THR A 78 -10.22 -3.33 -5.66
C THR A 78 -10.88 -4.67 -5.95
N LEU A 79 -11.83 -5.03 -5.10
CA LEU A 79 -12.75 -6.14 -5.31
C LEU A 79 -13.96 -5.64 -6.09
N TRP A 80 -14.31 -6.34 -7.16
CA TRP A 80 -15.46 -6.07 -8.01
C TRP A 80 -16.38 -7.27 -8.01
N ASP A 81 -17.65 -7.02 -7.78
CA ASP A 81 -18.73 -7.95 -8.07
C ASP A 81 -19.48 -7.46 -9.31
N LYS A 82 -19.43 -8.21 -10.41
CA LYS A 82 -20.10 -7.88 -11.67
C LYS A 82 -21.39 -8.68 -11.86
N ALA A 83 -21.76 -9.54 -10.92
CA ALA A 83 -22.97 -10.33 -11.00
C ALA A 83 -24.15 -9.59 -10.35
N ASP A 84 -25.28 -9.53 -11.03
CA ASP A 84 -26.56 -9.08 -10.44
C ASP A 84 -27.30 -10.26 -9.80
N ASP A 85 -26.63 -11.02 -8.93
CA ASP A 85 -27.19 -12.25 -8.36
C ASP A 85 -27.63 -12.11 -6.90
N LYS A 86 -27.56 -10.87 -6.36
CA LYS A 86 -27.87 -10.52 -4.97
C LYS A 86 -27.10 -11.36 -3.96
N LYS A 87 -25.90 -11.87 -4.30
CA LYS A 87 -25.01 -12.50 -3.33
C LYS A 87 -24.08 -11.49 -2.72
N GLY A 88 -23.48 -11.88 -1.60
CA GLY A 88 -22.38 -11.17 -1.01
C GLY A 88 -21.06 -11.62 -1.62
N VAL A 89 -20.07 -10.73 -1.65
CA VAL A 89 -18.72 -11.08 -2.08
C VAL A 89 -17.70 -10.74 -0.99
N LEU A 90 -16.76 -11.67 -0.81
CA LEU A 90 -15.68 -11.60 0.17
C LEU A 90 -14.37 -11.92 -0.52
N LEU A 91 -13.33 -11.13 -0.26
CA LEU A 91 -11.96 -11.49 -0.57
C LEU A 91 -11.27 -11.91 0.74
N ILE A 92 -10.68 -13.11 0.74
CA ILE A 92 -9.86 -13.61 1.84
C ILE A 92 -8.41 -13.45 1.42
N ILE A 93 -7.63 -12.76 2.26
CA ILE A 93 -6.19 -12.63 2.12
C ILE A 93 -5.56 -13.54 3.17
N ALA A 94 -4.95 -14.65 2.74
CA ALA A 94 -4.23 -15.54 3.64
C ALA A 94 -2.74 -15.20 3.60
N VAL A 95 -2.13 -15.09 4.78
CA VAL A 95 -0.75 -14.66 4.97
C VAL A 95 -0.02 -15.72 5.79
N ASP A 96 1.03 -16.29 5.21
CA ASP A 96 1.88 -17.29 5.84
C ASP A 96 3.22 -16.65 6.23
N ASP A 97 3.54 -16.65 7.52
CA ASP A 97 4.84 -16.18 8.06
C ASP A 97 5.87 -17.33 8.24
N GLY A 98 5.51 -18.55 7.87
CA GLY A 98 6.28 -19.77 8.02
C GLY A 98 6.13 -20.48 9.36
N LYS A 99 5.35 -19.92 10.28
CA LYS A 99 4.97 -20.53 11.56
C LYS A 99 3.46 -20.67 11.66
N ASN A 100 2.72 -19.65 11.22
CA ASN A 100 1.27 -19.58 11.25
C ASN A 100 0.73 -19.02 9.94
N VAL A 101 -0.49 -19.45 9.62
CA VAL A 101 -1.30 -18.85 8.56
C VAL A 101 -2.37 -18.00 9.22
N SER A 102 -2.43 -16.72 8.84
CA SER A 102 -3.45 -15.77 9.29
C SER A 102 -4.32 -15.35 8.12
N GLU A 103 -5.62 -15.30 8.34
CA GLU A 103 -6.58 -14.87 7.33
C GLU A 103 -7.12 -13.49 7.66
N THR A 104 -7.05 -12.59 6.68
CA THR A 104 -7.65 -11.27 6.74
C THR A 104 -8.79 -11.20 5.74
N ARG A 105 -9.96 -10.81 6.23
CA ARG A 105 -11.16 -10.68 5.42
C ARG A 105 -11.30 -9.23 4.96
N VAL A 106 -11.30 -9.03 3.65
CA VAL A 106 -11.65 -7.73 3.08
C VAL A 106 -13.12 -7.46 3.40
N PRO A 107 -13.48 -6.24 3.87
CA PRO A 107 -14.85 -5.95 4.19
C PRO A 107 -15.75 -6.13 2.96
N HIS A 108 -17.02 -6.43 3.23
CA HIS A 108 -17.93 -7.06 2.28
C HIS A 108 -18.56 -6.08 1.29
N ALA A 109 -18.49 -6.42 -0.01
CA ALA A 109 -19.33 -5.79 -1.02
C ALA A 109 -20.70 -6.52 -1.03
N GLN A 110 -21.75 -5.85 -0.60
CA GLN A 110 -23.11 -6.32 -0.87
C GLN A 110 -23.30 -6.25 -2.39
N GLY A 111 -23.47 -7.39 -3.06
CA GLY A 111 -23.43 -7.51 -4.51
C GLY A 111 -24.31 -6.50 -5.21
N ALA A 112 -23.64 -5.51 -5.83
CA ALA A 112 -24.29 -4.32 -6.37
C ALA A 112 -23.46 -3.60 -7.46
N HIS A 113 -22.55 -4.28 -8.16
CA HIS A 113 -21.67 -3.62 -9.15
C HIS A 113 -20.80 -2.50 -8.56
N ARG A 114 -20.53 -2.58 -7.25
CA ARG A 114 -19.76 -1.55 -6.55
C ARG A 114 -18.32 -2.03 -6.37
N PRO A 115 -17.34 -1.24 -6.81
CA PRO A 115 -15.96 -1.49 -6.43
C PRO A 115 -15.80 -1.31 -4.92
N MET A 116 -15.02 -2.20 -4.32
CA MET A 116 -14.58 -2.07 -2.94
C MET A 116 -13.06 -2.03 -2.88
N ASN A 117 -12.54 -0.87 -2.46
CA ASN A 117 -11.10 -0.68 -2.30
C ASN A 117 -10.64 -1.20 -0.95
N PHE A 118 -9.45 -1.77 -0.91
CA PHE A 118 -8.82 -2.23 0.31
C PHE A 118 -7.30 -1.99 0.26
N GLU A 119 -6.73 -1.86 1.45
CA GLU A 119 -5.30 -1.67 1.64
C GLU A 119 -4.88 -2.38 2.92
N TYR A 120 -3.86 -3.23 2.80
CA TYR A 120 -3.28 -3.97 3.92
C TYR A 120 -1.76 -3.90 3.86
N SER A 121 -1.14 -3.96 5.02
CA SER A 121 0.32 -3.93 5.17
C SER A 121 0.76 -5.07 6.05
N PHE A 122 1.77 -5.80 5.59
CA PHE A 122 2.34 -6.95 6.28
C PHE A 122 3.86 -6.78 6.44
N PRO A 123 4.48 -7.34 7.49
CA PRO A 123 5.93 -7.37 7.57
C PRO A 123 6.53 -8.12 6.37
N SER A 124 7.68 -7.70 5.83
CA SER A 124 8.32 -8.39 4.70
C SER A 124 8.90 -9.77 5.05
N SER A 125 8.82 -10.18 6.32
CA SER A 125 9.16 -11.54 6.75
C SER A 125 8.13 -12.58 6.35
N VAL A 126 6.96 -12.17 5.84
CA VAL A 126 5.95 -13.09 5.32
C VAL A 126 6.49 -13.89 4.14
N LYS A 127 6.28 -15.20 4.18
CA LYS A 127 6.73 -16.15 3.16
C LYS A 127 5.81 -16.20 1.97
N SER A 128 4.50 -16.07 2.19
CA SER A 128 3.54 -15.99 1.10
C SER A 128 2.32 -15.18 1.47
N ILE A 129 1.71 -14.58 0.45
CA ILE A 129 0.39 -13.96 0.55
C ILE A 129 -0.43 -14.50 -0.61
N THR A 130 -1.60 -15.05 -0.28
CA THR A 130 -2.55 -15.56 -1.24
C THR A 130 -3.88 -14.84 -1.11
N VAL A 131 -4.62 -14.78 -2.21
CA VAL A 131 -5.96 -14.20 -2.25
C VAL A 131 -6.94 -15.22 -2.80
N SER A 132 -8.06 -15.37 -2.11
CA SER A 132 -9.18 -16.21 -2.52
C SER A 132 -10.44 -15.38 -2.58
N GLU A 133 -11.18 -15.53 -3.66
CA GLU A 133 -12.51 -14.95 -3.77
C GLU A 133 -13.51 -15.91 -3.14
N CYS A 134 -14.58 -15.37 -2.56
CA CYS A 134 -15.66 -16.17 -1.99
C CYS A 134 -17.01 -15.47 -2.17
N LEU A 135 -18.04 -16.28 -2.38
CA LEU A 135 -19.45 -15.87 -2.30
C LEU A 135 -19.96 -16.05 -0.88
N THR A 136 -20.70 -15.07 -0.41
CA THR A 136 -21.31 -15.05 0.91
C THR A 136 -22.81 -14.74 0.82
N HIS A 137 -23.50 -14.82 1.95
CA HIS A 137 -24.90 -14.41 2.03
C HIS A 137 -25.00 -12.87 2.00
N PRO A 138 -25.93 -12.26 1.24
CA PRO A 138 -26.03 -10.80 1.08
C PRO A 138 -26.20 -10.03 2.40
N THR A 139 -26.93 -10.62 3.35
CA THR A 139 -27.16 -10.03 4.68
C THR A 139 -26.25 -10.59 5.76
N LYS A 140 -25.47 -11.64 5.45
CA LYS A 140 -24.56 -12.28 6.40
C LYS A 140 -23.21 -12.50 5.75
N SER A 141 -22.45 -11.40 5.67
CA SER A 141 -21.15 -11.30 5.02
C SER A 141 -20.09 -12.28 5.53
N ASN A 142 -20.27 -12.87 6.71
CA ASN A 142 -19.33 -13.81 7.32
C ASN A 142 -19.69 -15.29 7.05
N GLU A 143 -20.86 -15.56 6.49
CA GLU A 143 -21.27 -16.91 6.09
C GLU A 143 -20.79 -17.18 4.66
N ILE A 144 -19.63 -17.86 4.57
CA ILE A 144 -19.04 -18.31 3.30
C ILE A 144 -19.91 -19.43 2.73
N ARG A 145 -20.30 -19.28 1.46
CA ARG A 145 -21.08 -20.29 0.73
C ARG A 145 -20.19 -21.07 -0.23
N ASP A 146 -19.31 -20.36 -0.91
CA ASP A 146 -18.47 -20.91 -1.96
C ASP A 146 -17.19 -20.08 -2.08
N CYS A 147 -16.06 -20.69 -2.41
CA CYS A 147 -14.77 -20.02 -2.60
C CYS A 147 -14.05 -20.62 -3.81
N SER A 148 -13.08 -19.88 -4.34
CA SER A 148 -12.25 -20.36 -5.44
C SER A 148 -11.44 -21.55 -4.95
N ASP A 149 -11.48 -22.67 -5.68
CA ASP A 149 -10.74 -23.89 -5.32
C ASP A 149 -9.22 -23.67 -5.27
N GLU A 150 -8.71 -22.74 -6.09
CA GLU A 150 -7.29 -22.41 -6.16
C GLU A 150 -7.01 -20.95 -5.78
N PRO A 151 -6.42 -20.70 -4.58
CA PRO A 151 -6.03 -19.36 -4.16
C PRO A 151 -4.91 -18.80 -5.04
N LEU A 152 -5.02 -17.54 -5.46
CA LEU A 152 -3.97 -16.87 -6.22
C LEU A 152 -2.84 -16.43 -5.30
N VAL A 153 -1.63 -16.92 -5.54
CA VAL A 153 -0.42 -16.44 -4.86
C VAL A 153 -0.02 -15.09 -5.44
N ILE A 154 -0.06 -14.04 -4.63
CA ILE A 154 0.34 -12.67 -5.01
C ILE A 154 1.69 -12.26 -4.41
N TRP A 155 2.20 -13.01 -3.43
CA TRP A 155 3.53 -12.83 -2.83
C TRP A 155 4.15 -14.19 -2.48
N PRO A 156 5.46 -14.41 -2.67
CA PRO A 156 6.42 -13.53 -3.35
C PRO A 156 6.03 -13.39 -4.83
N TYR A 157 6.19 -12.19 -5.38
CA TYR A 157 5.91 -11.98 -6.79
C TYR A 157 6.86 -12.86 -7.62
N ARG A 158 6.29 -13.74 -8.44
CA ARG A 158 7.01 -14.50 -9.46
C ARG A 158 6.49 -13.99 -10.80
N ALA A 159 7.33 -13.24 -11.51
CA ALA A 159 6.99 -12.85 -12.88
C ALA A 159 6.72 -14.13 -13.71
N PRO A 160 5.72 -14.11 -14.61
CA PRO A 160 5.47 -15.23 -15.52
C PRO A 160 6.66 -15.52 -16.44
#